data_AF-A0A937WLQ7-F1
#
_entry.id   AF-A0A937WLQ7-F1
#
_cell.length_a   1.000
_cell.length_b   1.000
_cell.length_c   1.000
_cell.angle_alpha   90.00
_cell.angle_beta   90.00
_cell.angle_gamma   90.00
#
_symmetry.space_group_name_H-M   'P 1'
#
loop_
_entity.id
_entity.type
_entity.pdbx_description
1 polymer ?
#
loop_
_entity_poly.entity_id
_entity_poly.type
_entity_poly.pdbx_seq_one_letter_code
_entity_poly.pdbx_strand_id
1 'polypeptide(L)'
;MEKLSSQPIIKSLKKKFGNKFNIATESKNKFNFDGAYYQPDLVFYSKENNNIKAIIEVEQGTRKHTVGGVITADYCMGKLKQNPIMVVLALTDQDRNDYIKRIKMLKRYIKHLKNIIIGNKAEIIKILKQIP
;
A
#
# COMPACT_ATOMS: atom_id res chain seq x y z
N MET A 1 0.74 -3.26 20.98
CA MET A 1 0.34 -2.76 19.64
C MET A 1 -0.98 -3.40 19.28
N GLU A 2 -2.02 -2.63 18.98
CA GLU A 2 -3.22 -3.18 18.34
C GLU A 2 -2.83 -3.83 17.00
N LYS A 3 -3.45 -4.96 16.66
CA LYS A 3 -3.23 -5.58 15.35
C LYS A 3 -3.72 -4.62 14.28
N LEU A 4 -2.96 -4.39 13.21
CA LEU A 4 -3.41 -3.54 12.10
C LEU A 4 -4.80 -3.96 11.57
N SER A 5 -5.07 -5.28 11.54
CA SER A 5 -6.37 -5.83 11.16
C SER A 5 -7.56 -5.40 12.04
N SER A 6 -7.34 -4.94 13.27
CA SER A 6 -8.42 -4.46 14.15
C SER A 6 -8.78 -3.00 13.92
N GLN A 7 -7.96 -2.25 13.18
CA GLN A 7 -8.20 -0.83 12.94
C GLN A 7 -9.51 -0.59 12.16
N PRO A 8 -10.32 0.42 12.55
CA PRO A 8 -11.61 0.70 11.91
C PRO A 8 -11.51 0.94 10.40
N ILE A 9 -10.44 1.60 9.96
CA ILE A 9 -10.23 1.91 8.55
C ILE A 9 -9.96 0.65 7.72
N ILE A 10 -9.14 -0.26 8.25
CA ILE A 10 -8.82 -1.54 7.61
C ILE A 10 -10.07 -2.43 7.54
N LYS A 11 -10.84 -2.52 8.63
CA LYS A 11 -12.14 -3.22 8.63
C LYS A 11 -13.10 -2.64 7.59
N SER A 12 -13.17 -1.29 7.49
CA SER A 12 -14.02 -0.62 6.51
C SER A 12 -13.59 -0.90 5.08
N LEU A 13 -12.29 -0.90 4.78
CA LEU A 13 -11.77 -1.21 3.45
C LEU A 13 -12.03 -2.68 3.10
N LYS A 14 -11.80 -3.61 4.03
CA LYS A 14 -12.09 -5.04 3.84
C LYS A 14 -13.57 -5.30 3.57
N LYS A 15 -14.47 -4.71 4.36
CA LYS A 15 -15.92 -4.85 4.15
C LYS A 15 -16.36 -4.31 2.78
N LYS A 16 -15.78 -3.20 2.35
CA LYS A 16 -16.18 -2.51 1.11
C LYS A 16 -15.66 -3.17 -0.16
N PHE A 17 -14.45 -3.73 -0.11
CA PHE A 17 -13.74 -4.19 -1.29
C PHE A 17 -13.39 -5.68 -1.28
N GLY A 18 -13.68 -6.40 -0.19
CA GLY A 18 -13.38 -7.83 -0.04
C GLY A 18 -14.20 -8.74 -0.97
N ASN A 19 -15.26 -8.25 -1.60
CA ASN A 19 -15.94 -8.96 -2.69
C ASN A 19 -15.11 -8.96 -3.98
N LYS A 20 -14.45 -7.83 -4.28
CA LYS A 20 -13.66 -7.61 -5.51
C LYS A 20 -12.21 -8.08 -5.39
N PHE A 21 -11.57 -7.83 -4.25
CA PHE A 21 -10.17 -8.15 -4.02
C PHE A 21 -10.00 -9.10 -2.85
N ASN A 22 -8.92 -9.86 -2.88
CA ASN A 22 -8.37 -10.41 -1.65
C ASN A 22 -7.48 -9.34 -1.01
N ILE A 23 -7.50 -9.27 0.33
CA ILE A 23 -6.81 -8.22 1.10
C ILE A 23 -5.98 -8.88 2.19
N ALA A 24 -4.66 -8.84 2.02
CA ALA A 24 -3.72 -9.28 3.04
C ALA A 24 -3.36 -8.11 3.97
N THR A 25 -3.24 -8.41 5.27
CA THR A 25 -2.75 -7.53 6.33
C THR A 25 -1.65 -8.27 7.07
N GLU A 26 -0.51 -7.62 7.34
CA GLU A 26 0.66 -7.91 8.22
C GLU A 26 0.79 -9.22 9.05
N SER A 27 0.11 -10.34 8.75
CA SER A 27 0.21 -11.50 9.66
C SER A 27 0.03 -12.88 9.08
N LYS A 28 -0.50 -13.10 7.87
CA LYS A 28 -0.64 -14.48 7.34
C LYS A 28 -0.51 -14.55 5.81
N ASN A 29 0.69 -14.93 5.37
CA ASN A 29 1.09 -15.67 4.16
C ASN A 29 0.56 -15.28 2.76
N LYS A 30 1.52 -14.90 1.89
CA LYS A 30 1.76 -15.43 0.51
C LYS A 30 2.87 -14.65 -0.21
N PHE A 31 3.20 -13.45 0.27
CA PHE A 31 4.32 -12.66 -0.20
C PHE A 31 5.43 -12.68 0.86
N ASN A 32 6.07 -13.84 1.04
CA ASN A 32 7.44 -13.82 1.54
C ASN A 32 8.29 -13.27 0.40
N PHE A 33 8.46 -11.96 0.39
CA PHE A 33 9.54 -11.36 -0.36
C PHE A 33 10.82 -11.83 0.34
N ASP A 34 11.49 -12.86 -0.17
CA ASP A 34 12.74 -13.33 0.41
C ASP A 34 13.70 -12.13 0.59
N GLY A 35 14.01 -11.80 1.85
CA GLY A 35 14.83 -10.64 2.21
C GLY A 35 14.09 -9.32 2.49
N ALA A 36 12.75 -9.28 2.52
CA ALA A 36 12.05 -8.04 2.85
C ALA A 36 12.06 -7.76 4.36
N TYR A 37 12.84 -6.75 4.75
CA TYR A 37 12.82 -6.11 6.06
C TYR A 37 11.52 -5.32 6.35
N TYR A 38 10.51 -5.44 5.48
CA TYR A 38 9.32 -4.63 5.50
C TYR A 38 8.08 -5.41 5.04
N GLN A 39 6.96 -5.20 5.73
CA GLN A 39 5.65 -5.66 5.28
C GLN A 39 4.72 -4.46 5.12
N PRO A 40 4.03 -4.34 3.98
CA PRO A 40 3.04 -3.28 3.79
C PRO A 40 1.79 -3.52 4.63
N ASP A 41 1.15 -2.43 5.03
CA ASP A 41 -0.06 -2.46 5.85
C ASP A 41 -1.21 -3.24 5.19
N LEU A 42 -1.41 -3.01 3.89
CA LEU A 42 -2.38 -3.72 3.08
C LEU A 42 -1.84 -4.06 1.70
N VAL A 43 -2.11 -5.28 1.25
CA VAL A 43 -1.91 -5.69 -0.13
C VAL A 43 -3.25 -6.13 -0.72
N PHE A 44 -3.68 -5.44 -1.77
CA PHE A 44 -4.85 -5.78 -2.57
C PHE A 44 -4.40 -6.58 -3.79
N TYR A 45 -4.95 -7.77 -3.95
CA TYR A 45 -4.67 -8.62 -5.11
C TYR A 45 -5.96 -9.14 -5.73
N SER A 46 -5.94 -9.34 -7.05
CA SER A 46 -7.08 -9.87 -7.79
C SER A 46 -7.41 -11.29 -7.33
N LYS A 47 -8.70 -11.58 -7.20
CA LYS A 47 -9.18 -12.93 -6.93
C LYS A 47 -8.97 -13.89 -8.09
N GLU A 48 -8.92 -13.39 -9.32
CA GLU A 48 -8.85 -14.20 -10.53
C GLU A 48 -7.46 -14.78 -10.77
N ASN A 49 -6.42 -13.97 -10.60
CA ASN A 49 -5.05 -14.31 -10.99
C ASN A 49 -4.00 -14.03 -9.91
N ASN A 50 -4.41 -13.64 -8.71
CA ASN A 50 -3.53 -13.27 -7.58
C ASN A 50 -2.53 -12.13 -7.89
N ASN A 51 -2.72 -11.37 -8.97
CA ASN A 51 -1.87 -10.23 -9.27
C ASN A 51 -2.10 -9.13 -8.23
N ILE A 52 -1.02 -8.58 -7.67
CA ILE A 52 -1.10 -7.41 -6.79
C ILE A 52 -1.57 -6.22 -7.62
N LYS A 53 -2.65 -5.60 -7.15
CA LYS A 53 -3.28 -4.44 -7.76
C LYS A 53 -2.91 -3.15 -7.05
N ALA A 54 -2.85 -3.19 -5.72
CA ALA A 54 -2.39 -2.07 -4.92
C ALA A 54 -1.69 -2.50 -3.64
N ILE A 55 -0.75 -1.68 -3.23
CA ILE A 55 -0.11 -1.73 -1.91
C ILE A 55 -0.52 -0.44 -1.20
N ILE A 56 -1.13 -0.56 -0.03
CA ILE A 56 -1.59 0.60 0.74
C ILE A 56 -0.82 0.68 2.05
N GLU A 57 -0.31 1.87 2.34
CA GLU A 57 0.26 2.25 3.64
C GLU A 57 -0.70 3.21 4.34
N VAL A 58 -0.91 3.01 5.65
CA VAL A 58 -1.78 3.80 6.51
C VAL A 58 -0.94 4.44 7.60
N GLU A 59 -0.69 5.74 7.48
CA GLU A 59 0.22 6.38 8.42
C GLU A 59 -0.46 6.78 9.74
N GLN A 60 0.16 6.44 10.87
CA GLN A 60 -0.21 6.90 12.22
C GLN A 60 0.93 7.57 13.00
N GLY A 61 1.88 8.22 12.32
CA GLY A 61 2.89 9.09 12.94
C GLY A 61 4.28 8.46 13.15
N THR A 62 4.54 7.24 12.65
CA THR A 62 5.88 6.61 12.71
C THR A 62 6.52 6.44 11.34
N ARG A 63 7.68 7.09 11.18
CA ARG A 63 8.30 7.43 9.90
C ARG A 63 8.69 6.26 8.97
N LYS A 64 8.62 5.00 9.41
CA LYS A 64 9.25 3.84 8.73
C LYS A 64 8.40 3.18 7.66
N HIS A 65 7.07 3.29 7.71
CA HIS A 65 6.18 2.46 6.90
C HIS A 65 6.23 2.82 5.41
N THR A 66 6.11 4.09 5.06
CA THR A 66 6.04 4.47 3.63
C THR A 66 7.28 4.18 2.82
N VAL A 67 8.49 4.27 3.40
CA VAL A 67 9.72 3.94 2.67
C VAL A 67 9.73 2.47 2.26
N GLY A 68 9.36 1.59 3.20
CA GLY A 68 9.26 0.17 2.93
C GLY A 68 8.17 -0.16 1.91
N GLY A 69 7.02 0.52 2.00
CA GLY A 69 5.92 0.34 1.04
C GLY A 69 6.32 0.71 -0.38
N VAL A 70 7.06 1.81 -0.54
CA VAL A 70 7.59 2.26 -1.84
C VAL A 70 8.54 1.24 -2.42
N ILE A 71 9.50 0.75 -1.61
CA ILE A 71 10.47 -0.27 -2.05
C ILE A 71 9.75 -1.56 -2.44
N THR A 72 8.74 -1.97 -1.67
CA THR A 72 7.97 -3.18 -1.94
C THR A 72 7.21 -3.07 -3.26
N ALA A 73 6.55 -1.94 -3.49
CA ALA A 73 5.85 -1.69 -4.75
C ALA A 73 6.80 -1.64 -5.95
N ASP A 74 7.98 -1.03 -5.82
CA ASP A 74 9.02 -1.02 -6.85
C ASP A 74 9.56 -2.43 -7.15
N TYR A 75 9.80 -3.23 -6.10
CA TYR A 75 10.22 -4.62 -6.21
C TYR A 75 9.20 -5.47 -6.97
N CYS A 76 7.90 -5.33 -6.65
CA CYS A 76 6.82 -6.01 -7.36
C CYS A 76 6.83 -5.69 -8.86
N MET A 77 7.10 -4.44 -9.22
CA MET A 77 7.20 -4.01 -10.62
C MET A 77 8.43 -4.54 -11.32
N GLY A 78 9.60 -4.45 -10.69
CA GLY A 78 10.85 -4.90 -11.30
C GLY A 78 10.98 -6.41 -11.37
N LYS A 79 10.88 -7.09 -10.22
CA LYS A 79 11.18 -8.51 -10.08
C LYS A 79 9.98 -9.40 -10.38
N LEU A 80 8.82 -9.07 -9.83
CA LEU A 80 7.61 -9.88 -10.02
C LEU A 80 6.85 -9.52 -11.31
N LYS A 81 7.26 -8.46 -12.02
CA LYS A 81 6.61 -7.95 -13.23
C LYS A 81 5.11 -7.70 -13.05
N GLN A 82 4.69 -7.38 -11.83
CA GLN A 82 3.33 -6.97 -11.52
C GLN A 82 3.28 -5.45 -11.50
N ASN A 83 2.18 -4.82 -11.91
CA ASN A 83 2.09 -3.35 -11.94
C ASN A 83 1.19 -2.81 -10.82
N PRO A 84 1.53 -2.99 -9.52
CA PRO A 84 0.70 -2.47 -8.45
C PRO A 84 0.77 -0.95 -8.39
N ILE A 85 -0.34 -0.34 -7.98
CA ILE A 85 -0.37 1.07 -7.60
C ILE A 85 0.02 1.17 -6.12
N MET A 86 0.96 2.05 -5.79
CA MET A 86 1.18 2.37 -4.38
C MET A 86 0.21 3.47 -3.94
N VAL A 87 -0.45 3.24 -2.83
CA VAL A 87 -1.38 4.18 -2.21
C VAL A 87 -0.92 4.48 -0.79
N VAL A 88 -0.87 5.75 -0.42
CA VAL A 88 -0.54 6.19 0.94
C VAL A 88 -1.75 6.93 1.51
N LEU A 89 -2.34 6.36 2.55
CA LEU A 89 -3.40 6.97 3.34
C LEU A 89 -2.79 7.89 4.39
N ALA A 90 -2.81 9.18 4.11
CA ALA A 90 -2.48 10.21 5.09
C ALA A 90 -3.72 10.54 5.92
N LEU A 91 -3.57 10.51 7.25
CA LEU A 91 -4.66 10.85 8.17
C LEU A 91 -4.81 12.36 8.39
N THR A 92 -3.74 13.13 8.15
CA THR A 92 -3.72 14.59 8.25
C THR A 92 -3.03 15.24 7.03
N ASP A 93 -3.29 16.53 6.81
CA ASP A 93 -2.60 17.31 5.75
C ASP A 93 -1.11 17.49 6.04
N GLN A 94 -0.73 17.55 7.31
CA GLN A 94 0.68 17.59 7.72
C GLN A 94 1.40 16.30 7.29
N ASP A 95 0.81 15.15 7.59
CA ASP A 95 1.36 13.85 7.17
C ASP A 95 1.47 13.78 5.64
N ARG A 96 0.43 14.22 4.93
CA ARG A 96 0.41 14.26 3.47
C ARG A 96 1.62 15.02 2.90
N ASN A 97 1.90 16.22 3.42
CA ASN A 97 3.01 17.05 2.96
C ASN A 97 4.37 16.40 3.25
N ASP A 98 4.52 15.78 4.41
CA ASP A 98 5.76 15.08 4.77
C ASP A 98 5.98 13.86 3.87
N TYR A 99 4.92 13.16 3.46
CA TYR A 99 5.01 12.06 2.49
C TYR A 99 5.43 12.52 1.11
N ILE A 100 4.84 13.61 0.62
CA ILE A 100 5.22 14.17 -0.68
C ILE A 100 6.73 14.48 -0.69
N LYS A 101 7.27 15.08 0.38
CA LYS A 101 8.71 15.37 0.51
C LYS A 101 9.54 14.09 0.49
N ARG A 102 9.16 13.07 1.26
CA ARG A 102 9.91 11.80 1.33
C ARG A 102 9.91 11.02 0.03
N ILE A 103 8.75 10.90 -0.63
CA ILE A 103 8.66 10.21 -1.92
C ILE A 103 9.54 10.92 -2.95
N LYS A 104 9.55 12.26 -2.97
CA LYS A 104 10.47 13.03 -3.82
C LYS A 104 11.94 12.66 -3.57
N MET A 105 12.35 12.49 -2.30
CA MET A 105 13.70 12.04 -1.97
C MET A 105 13.99 10.59 -2.38
N LEU A 106 12.97 9.73 -2.38
CA LEU A 106 13.07 8.33 -2.79
C LEU A 106 13.06 8.15 -4.30
N LYS A 107 12.57 9.11 -5.08
CA LYS A 107 12.45 8.99 -6.56
C LYS A 107 13.75 8.53 -7.24
N ARG A 108 14.91 8.91 -6.73
CA ARG A 108 16.22 8.47 -7.26
C ARG A 108 16.53 6.98 -7.06
N TYR A 109 15.86 6.33 -6.12
CA TYR A 109 16.03 4.91 -5.80
C TYR A 109 14.94 4.03 -6.41
N ILE A 110 13.82 4.63 -6.82
CA ILE A 110 12.69 3.95 -7.43
C ILE A 110 12.96 3.80 -8.94
N LYS A 111 13.05 2.56 -9.43
CA LYS A 111 13.39 2.31 -10.85
C LYS A 111 12.16 2.00 -11.71
N HIS A 112 11.14 1.39 -11.12
CA HIS A 112 10.02 0.78 -11.81
C HIS A 112 8.67 1.39 -11.41
N LEU A 113 8.50 1.83 -10.16
CA LEU A 113 7.25 2.38 -9.63
C LEU A 113 6.97 3.78 -10.16
N LYS A 114 5.98 3.87 -11.04
CA LYS A 114 5.55 5.14 -11.67
C LYS A 114 4.37 5.80 -10.96
N ASN A 115 3.53 5.00 -10.30
CA ASN A 115 2.26 5.44 -9.74
C ASN A 115 2.27 5.34 -8.23
N ILE A 116 2.45 6.49 -7.57
CA ILE A 116 2.24 6.62 -6.13
C ILE A 116 1.21 7.70 -5.89
N ILE A 117 0.17 7.36 -5.14
CA ILE A 117 -0.91 8.28 -4.82
C ILE A 117 -0.95 8.49 -3.31
N ILE A 118 -0.88 9.75 -2.88
CA ILE A 118 -1.01 10.14 -1.49
C ILE A 118 -2.33 10.89 -1.34
N GLY A 119 -3.21 10.38 -0.47
CA GLY A 119 -4.50 10.99 -0.25
C GLY A 119 -5.12 10.62 1.09
N ASN A 120 -6.24 11.26 1.38
CA ASN A 120 -7.08 10.93 2.52
C ASN A 120 -7.98 9.73 2.22
N LYS A 121 -8.78 9.32 3.21
CA LYS A 121 -9.69 8.17 3.12
C LYS A 121 -10.63 8.24 1.91
N ALA A 122 -11.20 9.42 1.62
CA ALA A 122 -12.17 9.58 0.54
C ALA A 122 -11.52 9.42 -0.84
N GLU A 123 -10.34 10.04 -1.03
CA GLU A 123 -9.55 9.93 -2.26
C GLU A 123 -9.14 8.47 -2.52
N ILE A 124 -8.71 7.74 -1.48
CA ILE A 124 -8.35 6.33 -1.61
C ILE A 124 -9.52 5.45 -2.01
N ILE A 125 -10.70 5.66 -1.42
CA ILE A 125 -11.90 4.93 -1.82
C ILE A 125 -12.21 5.15 -3.30
N LYS A 126 -12.00 6.37 -3.82
CA LYS A 126 -12.19 6.68 -5.24
C LYS A 126 -11.21 5.89 -6.13
N ILE A 127 -9.94 5.82 -5.73
CA ILE A 127 -8.90 5.09 -6.46
C ILE A 127 -9.19 3.58 -6.46
N LEU A 128 -9.49 3.00 -5.31
CA LEU A 128 -9.75 1.55 -5.19
C LEU A 128 -10.96 1.10 -6.01
N LYS A 129 -11.94 1.98 -6.26
CA LYS A 129 -13.05 1.70 -7.18
C LYS A 129 -12.62 1.60 -8.65
N GLN A 130 -11.57 2.32 -9.03
CA GLN A 130 -11.06 2.38 -10.41
C GLN A 130 -10.08 1.25 -10.72
N ILE A 131 -9.55 0.59 -9.70
CA ILE A 131 -8.69 -0.58 -9.90
C ILE A 131 -9.52 -1.70 -10.53
N PRO A 132 -9.13 -2.25 -11.70
CA PRO A 132 -9.83 -3.34 -12.38
C PRO A 132 -9.74 -4.64 -11.59
#